data_AF-A0A926QJA2-F1
#
_entry.id   AF-A0A926QJA2-F1
#
_cell.length_a   1.000
_cell.length_b   1.000
_cell.length_c   1.000
_cell.angle_alpha   90.00
_cell.angle_beta   90.00
_cell.angle_gamma   90.00
#
_symmetry.space_group_name_H-M   'P 1'
#
loop_
_entity.id
_entity.type
_entity.pdbx_description
1 polymer ?
#
loop_
_entity_poly.entity_id
_entity_poly.type
_entity_poly.pdbx_seq_one_letter_code
_entity_poly.pdbx_strand_id
1 'polypeptide(L)'
;MTQTMKEVIIDQLLSWPEVTHQPHRFGGIEFCYRGKEIGHLHGEHLLDLLLPKSVRDQLVASGRTKPHHMYPDSGWVSIYLNSHQDVSNAIEILRNKYNDLTSKG
;
A
#
# COMPACT_ATOMS: atom_id res chain seq x y z
N MET A 1 -19.14 -1.30 -17.00
CA MET A 1 -17.89 -2.07 -16.91
C MET A 1 -17.58 -2.24 -15.43
N THR A 2 -17.14 -3.42 -15.00
CA THR A 2 -16.76 -3.65 -13.59
C THR A 2 -15.31 -3.22 -13.41
N GLN A 3 -15.06 -2.39 -12.40
CA GLN A 3 -13.73 -1.88 -12.07
C GLN A 3 -12.81 -3.02 -11.57
N THR A 4 -11.53 -3.01 -11.95
CA THR A 4 -10.54 -3.96 -11.41
C THR A 4 -10.15 -3.61 -9.98
N MET A 5 -9.58 -4.57 -9.24
CA MET A 5 -9.10 -4.34 -7.87
C MET A 5 -8.05 -3.22 -7.80
N LYS A 6 -7.15 -3.17 -8.79
CA LYS A 6 -6.16 -2.10 -8.94
C LYS A 6 -6.83 -0.75 -9.16
N GLU A 7 -7.79 -0.68 -10.08
CA GLU A 7 -8.50 0.56 -10.38
C GLU A 7 -9.23 1.09 -9.13
N VAL A 8 -9.82 0.21 -8.31
CA VAL A 8 -10.42 0.60 -7.01
C VAL A 8 -9.38 1.23 -6.08
N ILE A 9 -8.17 0.64 -5.97
CA ILE A 9 -7.09 1.20 -5.13
C ILE A 9 -6.62 2.55 -5.68
N ILE A 10 -6.40 2.65 -7.00
CA ILE A 10 -5.96 3.90 -7.65
C ILE A 10 -6.97 5.01 -7.36
N ASP A 11 -8.24 4.80 -7.68
CA ASP A 11 -9.29 5.80 -7.49
C ASP A 11 -9.42 6.20 -6.02
N GLN A 12 -9.37 5.21 -5.12
CA GLN A 12 -9.45 5.47 -3.69
C GLN A 12 -8.26 6.33 -3.22
N LEU A 13 -7.02 6.01 -3.58
CA LEU A 13 -5.85 6.75 -3.13
C LEU A 13 -5.80 8.16 -3.74
N LEU A 14 -6.18 8.31 -5.01
CA LEU A 14 -6.20 9.62 -5.69
C LEU A 14 -7.34 10.52 -5.22
N SER A 15 -8.35 9.97 -4.54
CA SER A 15 -9.35 10.79 -3.84
C SER A 15 -8.81 11.44 -2.55
N TRP A 16 -7.63 11.04 -2.06
CA TRP A 16 -7.06 11.60 -0.84
C TRP A 16 -6.31 12.91 -1.14
N PRO A 17 -6.46 13.94 -0.29
CA PRO A 17 -5.82 15.23 -0.54
C PRO A 17 -4.30 15.12 -0.73
N GLU A 18 -3.82 15.76 -1.80
CA GLU A 18 -2.40 15.86 -2.18
C GLU A 18 -1.70 14.51 -2.46
N VAL A 19 -2.47 13.43 -2.66
CA VAL A 19 -1.93 12.17 -3.15
C VAL A 19 -1.76 12.21 -4.66
N THR A 20 -0.56 11.88 -5.11
CA THR A 20 -0.21 11.71 -6.52
C THR A 20 0.23 10.28 -6.78
N HIS A 21 0.33 9.90 -8.05
CA HIS A 21 0.96 8.65 -8.45
C HIS A 21 2.01 8.87 -9.53
N GLN A 22 2.98 7.98 -9.60
CA GLN A 22 4.06 7.98 -10.58
C GLN A 22 4.50 6.55 -10.93
N PRO A 23 5.21 6.33 -12.05
CA PRO A 23 5.81 5.03 -12.32
C PRO A 23 6.76 4.62 -11.20
N HIS A 24 6.64 3.40 -10.71
CA HIS A 24 7.58 2.86 -9.72
C HIS A 24 8.86 2.37 -10.40
N ARG A 25 10.03 2.61 -9.78
CA ARG A 25 11.35 2.31 -10.37
C ARG A 25 11.60 0.82 -10.68
N PHE A 26 10.85 -0.07 -10.04
CA PHE A 26 10.89 -1.52 -10.29
C PHE A 26 9.67 -2.01 -11.10
N GLY A 27 9.00 -1.10 -11.80
CA GLY A 27 7.76 -1.37 -12.52
C GLY A 27 6.54 -1.27 -11.60
N GLY A 28 5.41 -0.84 -12.17
CA GLY A 28 4.17 -0.63 -11.43
C GLY A 28 3.87 0.85 -11.16
N ILE A 29 3.02 1.11 -10.18
CA ILE A 29 2.53 2.45 -9.83
C ILE A 29 2.84 2.72 -8.36
N GLU A 30 3.52 3.82 -8.09
CA GLU A 30 3.82 4.32 -6.75
C GLU A 30 2.89 5.47 -6.40
N PHE A 31 2.36 5.48 -5.18
CA PHE A 31 1.52 6.55 -4.65
C PHE A 31 2.26 7.36 -3.59
N CYS A 32 2.18 8.68 -3.69
CA CYS A 32 2.95 9.60 -2.86
C CYS A 32 2.05 10.69 -2.26
N TYR A 33 2.31 11.06 -1.00
CA TYR A 33 1.84 12.30 -0.39
C TYR A 33 3.01 13.27 -0.28
N ARG A 34 2.94 14.43 -0.95
CA ARG A 34 4.03 15.44 -0.96
C ARG A 34 5.42 14.84 -1.21
N GLY A 35 5.51 13.91 -2.16
CA GLY A 35 6.75 13.23 -2.53
C GLY A 35 7.21 12.11 -1.57
N LYS A 36 6.45 11.80 -0.50
CA LYS A 36 6.70 10.67 0.39
C LYS A 36 5.80 9.49 0.01
N GLU A 37 6.41 8.34 -0.22
CA GLU A 37 5.71 7.14 -0.64
C GLU A 37 4.74 6.60 0.43
N ILE A 38 3.49 6.37 0.03
CA ILE A 38 2.46 5.66 0.80
C ILE A 38 2.57 4.15 0.52
N GLY A 39 2.66 3.75 -0.74
CA GLY A 39 2.88 2.37 -1.16
C GLY A 39 2.88 2.27 -2.69
N HIS A 40 3.11 1.08 -3.22
CA HIS A 40 3.13 0.85 -4.66
C HIS A 40 2.50 -0.49 -5.05
N LEU A 41 1.99 -0.54 -6.28
CA LEU A 41 1.39 -1.70 -6.89
C LEU A 41 2.33 -2.30 -7.93
N HIS A 42 2.47 -3.63 -7.93
CA HIS A 42 3.05 -4.40 -9.01
C HIS A 42 1.96 -5.14 -9.79
N GLY A 43 1.71 -4.68 -11.03
CA GLY A 43 0.66 -5.25 -11.87
C GLY A 43 -0.72 -5.10 -11.24
N GLU A 44 -1.52 -6.17 -11.28
CA GLU A 44 -2.89 -6.20 -10.75
C GLU A 44 -3.01 -6.87 -9.37
N HIS A 45 -1.93 -7.46 -8.85
CA HIS A 45 -2.03 -8.51 -7.83
C HIS A 45 -1.26 -8.25 -6.53
N LEU A 46 -0.31 -7.31 -6.52
CA LEU A 46 0.59 -7.15 -5.39
C LEU A 46 0.71 -5.69 -5.01
N LEU A 47 0.52 -5.40 -3.74
CA LEU A 47 0.78 -4.09 -3.14
C LEU A 47 1.88 -4.23 -2.09
N ASP A 48 2.91 -3.41 -2.21
CA ASP A 48 4.00 -3.31 -1.27
C ASP A 48 4.04 -1.94 -0.61
N LEU A 49 4.42 -1.90 0.67
CA LEU A 49 4.60 -0.66 1.41
C LEU A 49 5.57 -0.83 2.57
N LEU A 50 6.32 0.24 2.83
CA LEU A 50 7.23 0.33 3.98
C LEU A 50 6.50 0.85 5.22
N LEU A 51 6.67 0.16 6.36
CA LEU A 51 6.10 0.51 7.66
C LEU A 51 7.18 0.50 8.77
N PRO A 52 6.94 1.15 9.93
CA PRO A 52 7.72 0.91 11.13
C PRO A 52 7.70 -0.58 11.51
N LYS A 53 8.84 -1.13 11.92
CA LYS A 53 8.97 -2.58 12.20
C LYS A 53 7.93 -3.12 13.20
N SER A 54 7.63 -2.38 14.27
CA SER A 54 6.61 -2.78 15.24
C SER A 54 5.21 -2.91 14.62
N VAL A 55 4.81 -1.97 13.77
CA VAL A 55 3.53 -2.01 13.05
C VAL A 55 3.52 -3.15 12.04
N ARG A 56 4.64 -3.33 11.32
CA ARG A 56 4.84 -4.45 10.40
C ARG A 56 4.60 -5.78 11.12
N ASP A 57 5.27 -5.99 12.27
CA ASP A 57 5.26 -7.27 12.97
C ASP A 57 3.85 -7.61 13.46
N GLN A 58 3.10 -6.61 13.94
CA GLN A 58 1.70 -6.76 14.34
C GLN A 58 0.81 -7.19 13.17
N LEU A 59 0.92 -6.52 12.01
CA LEU A 59 0.11 -6.83 10.83
C LEU A 59 0.42 -8.20 10.23
N VAL A 60 1.69 -8.62 10.26
CA VAL A 60 2.10 -9.96 9.84
C VAL A 60 1.58 -11.02 10.81
N ALA A 61 1.72 -10.80 12.12
CA ALA A 61 1.23 -11.72 13.14
C ALA A 61 -0.30 -11.90 13.09
N SER A 62 -1.04 -10.84 12.74
CA SER A 62 -2.50 -10.91 12.54
C SER A 62 -2.91 -11.49 11.17
N GLY A 63 -1.95 -11.84 10.31
CA GLY A 63 -2.21 -12.37 8.97
C GLY A 63 -2.75 -11.36 7.96
N ARG A 64 -2.75 -10.06 8.31
CA ARG A 64 -3.25 -8.98 7.45
C ARG A 64 -2.30 -8.64 6.31
N THR A 65 -1.02 -8.95 6.48
CA THR A 65 0.02 -8.78 5.47
C THR A 65 0.98 -9.97 5.50
N LYS A 66 1.84 -10.06 4.49
CA LYS A 66 2.99 -10.97 4.47
C LYS A 66 4.29 -10.18 4.60
N PRO A 67 5.36 -10.77 5.17
CA PRO A 67 6.69 -10.20 5.02
C PRO A 67 7.02 -10.01 3.54
N HIS A 68 7.72 -8.93 3.20
CA HIS A 68 8.11 -8.68 1.83
C HIS A 68 9.03 -9.78 1.29
N HIS A 69 8.76 -10.27 0.07
CA HIS A 69 9.39 -11.47 -0.46
C HIS A 69 10.92 -11.40 -0.67
N MET A 70 11.46 -10.20 -0.89
CA MET A 70 12.89 -9.95 -1.11
C MET A 70 13.56 -9.34 0.13
N TYR A 71 12.78 -8.72 1.02
CA TYR A 71 13.29 -8.00 2.19
C TYR A 71 12.53 -8.42 3.46
N PRO A 72 12.48 -9.71 3.80
CA PRO A 72 11.60 -10.23 4.84
C PRO A 72 11.91 -9.71 6.26
N ASP A 73 13.15 -9.26 6.52
CA ASP A 73 13.60 -8.73 7.82
C ASP A 73 13.53 -7.20 7.93
N SER A 74 13.02 -6.54 6.88
CA SER A 74 12.87 -5.08 6.82
C SER A 74 11.54 -4.59 7.41
N GLY A 75 11.17 -3.33 7.16
CA GLY A 75 9.81 -2.84 7.45
C GLY A 75 8.82 -3.07 6.30
N TRP A 76 9.27 -3.62 5.18
CA TRP A 76 8.43 -3.86 4.01
C TRP A 76 7.46 -5.01 4.24
N VAL A 77 6.22 -4.82 3.78
CA VAL A 77 5.19 -5.84 3.72
C VAL A 77 4.57 -5.92 2.35
N SER A 78 4.01 -7.09 2.06
CA SER A 78 3.28 -7.41 0.84
C SER A 78 1.83 -7.77 1.14
N ILE A 79 0.92 -7.29 0.30
CA ILE A 79 -0.50 -7.66 0.29
C ILE A 79 -0.84 -8.19 -1.11
N TYR A 80 -1.28 -9.45 -1.17
CA TYR A 80 -1.77 -10.03 -2.41
C TYR A 80 -3.26 -9.70 -2.58
N LEU A 81 -3.62 -9.10 -3.71
CA LEU A 81 -4.96 -8.63 -4.04
C LEU A 81 -5.76 -9.74 -4.74
N ASN A 82 -6.15 -10.78 -3.99
CA ASN A 82 -6.88 -11.92 -4.53
C ASN A 82 -8.40 -11.80 -4.34
N SER A 83 -8.84 -10.86 -3.51
CA SER A 83 -10.25 -10.68 -3.15
C SER A 83 -10.57 -9.23 -2.81
N HIS A 84 -11.87 -8.90 -2.78
CA HIS A 84 -12.32 -7.58 -2.30
C HIS A 84 -11.97 -7.32 -0.83
N GLN A 85 -11.83 -8.38 -0.02
CA GLN A 85 -11.38 -8.26 1.36
C GLN A 85 -9.91 -7.83 1.43
N ASP A 86 -9.07 -8.35 0.54
CA ASP A 86 -7.65 -7.94 0.45
C ASP A 86 -7.52 -6.48 0.03
N VAL A 87 -8.34 -6.04 -0.93
CA VAL A 87 -8.41 -4.63 -1.36
C VAL A 87 -8.83 -3.72 -0.20
N SER A 88 -9.88 -4.11 0.53
CA SER A 88 -10.36 -3.34 1.69
C SER A 88 -9.28 -3.25 2.78
N ASN A 89 -8.60 -4.36 3.06
CA ASN A 89 -7.48 -4.41 3.99
C ASN A 89 -6.29 -3.53 3.53
N ALA A 90 -5.95 -3.56 2.25
CA ALA A 90 -4.89 -2.72 1.67
C ALA A 90 -5.21 -1.23 1.83
N ILE A 91 -6.43 -0.80 1.48
CA ILE A 91 -6.88 0.59 1.61
C ILE A 91 -6.82 1.06 3.06
N GLU A 92 -7.24 0.22 4.03
CA GLU A 92 -7.18 0.57 5.46
C GLU A 92 -5.73 0.80 5.93
N ILE A 93 -4.80 -0.09 5.56
CA ILE A 93 -3.40 0.03 5.96
C ILE A 93 -2.75 1.26 5.29
N LEU A 94 -3.04 1.49 4.00
CA LEU A 94 -2.57 2.67 3.27
C LEU A 94 -3.13 3.97 3.89
N ARG A 95 -4.39 3.96 4.34
CA ARG A 95 -5.02 5.11 5.01
C ARG A 95 -4.31 5.44 6.31
N ASN A 96 -3.96 4.43 7.11
CA ASN A 96 -3.19 4.63 8.34
C ASN A 96 -1.83 5.25 8.04
N LYS A 97 -1.11 4.74 7.04
CA LYS A 97 0.18 5.32 6.62
C LYS A 97 0.03 6.76 6.09
N TYR A 98 -1.02 7.05 5.33
CA TYR A 98 -1.33 8.40 4.89
C TYR A 98 -1.56 9.33 6.08
N ASN A 99 -2.38 8.92 7.07
CA ASN A 99 -2.64 9.71 8.28
C ASN A 99 -1.36 9.98 9.08
N ASP A 100 -0.45 9.00 9.17
CA ASP A 100 0.86 9.20 9.81
C ASP A 100 1.74 10.21 9.06
N LEU A 101 1.64 10.28 7.73
CA LEU A 101 2.38 11.23 6.91
C LEU A 101 1.80 12.65 7.00
N THR A 102 0.47 12.79 7.09
CA THR A 102 -0.20 14.09 7.19
C THR A 102 -0.17 14.68 8.60
N SER A 103 -0.16 13.85 9.64
CA SER A 103 -0.07 14.31 11.04
C SER A 103 1.31 14.85 11.42
N LYS A 104 2.32 14.63 10.57
CA LYS A 104 3.72 15.07 10.76
C LYS A 104 4.09 16.25 9.86
N GLY A 105 3.10 16.88 9.20
CA GLY A 105 3.26 17.96 8.23
C GLY A 105 2.71 19.29 8.69
#